data_AF-A0A1Z5IL74-F1
#
_entry.id   AF-A0A1Z5IL74-F1
#
_cell.length_a   1.000
_cell.length_b   1.000
_cell.length_c   1.000
_cell.angle_alpha   90.00
_cell.angle_beta   90.00
_cell.angle_gamma   90.00
#
_symmetry.space_group_name_H-M   'P 1'
#
loop_
_entity.id
_entity.type
_entity.pdbx_description
1 polymer ?
#
loop_
_entity_poly.entity_id
_entity_poly.type
_entity_poly.pdbx_seq_one_letter_code
_entity_poly.pdbx_strand_id
1 'polypeptide(L)'
;MGKTIRQLSEELKLSKQAINQRINSINGFRSKHTYKVKNHLEIDNQGVKMLANFDKQKRQERQTNRQAENDKDKNIDHILLKQLDVKDQQIANLQQALDQQQKLQIATVSENHRLKEHVRKLSGLLEPSSATQQQQSNDKDDALSNNANTRHSKDKNDKQNENRVAGYNNRQKKVSKNKVNNSWWRFW
;
A
#
# COMPACT_ATOMS: atom_id res chain seq x y z
N MET A 1 46.99 -12.46 52.39
CA MET A 1 48.00 -12.64 51.33
C MET A 1 47.31 -12.51 49.99
N GLY A 2 47.67 -11.52 49.17
CA GLY A 2 47.29 -11.51 47.76
C GLY A 2 48.31 -12.27 46.92
N LYS A 3 48.06 -12.36 45.62
CA LYS A 3 48.96 -13.00 44.66
C LYS A 3 49.32 -12.03 43.53
N THR A 4 50.59 -12.00 43.17
CA THR A 4 51.07 -11.21 42.03
C THR A 4 50.69 -11.91 40.72
N ILE A 5 50.50 -11.17 39.63
CA ILE A 5 50.22 -11.70 38.27
C ILE A 5 51.23 -12.79 37.86
N ARG A 6 52.50 -12.70 38.32
CA ARG A 6 53.50 -13.76 38.11
C ARG A 6 53.12 -15.09 38.79
N GLN A 7 52.78 -15.07 40.08
CA GLN A 7 52.39 -16.27 40.83
C GLN A 7 51.11 -16.88 40.25
N LEU A 8 50.17 -16.04 39.82
CA LEU A 8 48.95 -16.48 39.14
C LEU A 8 49.21 -17.09 37.76
N SER A 9 50.27 -16.64 37.07
CA SER A 9 50.71 -17.21 35.79
C SER A 9 51.18 -18.66 35.98
N GLU A 10 51.93 -18.90 37.05
CA GLU A 10 52.46 -20.21 37.44
C GLU A 10 51.34 -21.13 37.97
N GLU A 11 50.44 -20.63 38.82
CA GLU A 11 49.32 -21.38 39.42
C GLU A 11 48.21 -21.75 38.42
N LEU A 12 47.75 -20.80 37.60
CA LEU A 12 46.68 -21.03 36.63
C LEU A 12 47.19 -21.64 35.31
N LYS A 13 48.51 -21.82 35.15
CA LYS A 13 49.18 -22.25 33.91
C LYS A 13 48.81 -21.37 32.70
N LEU A 14 48.68 -20.06 32.93
CA LEU A 14 48.34 -19.04 31.94
C LEU A 14 49.49 -18.07 31.77
N SER A 15 49.67 -17.46 30.60
CA SER A 15 50.66 -16.38 30.46
C SER A 15 50.25 -15.13 31.25
N LYS A 16 51.24 -14.35 31.71
CA LYS A 16 51.00 -13.04 32.36
C LYS A 16 50.11 -12.12 31.49
N GLN A 17 50.25 -12.20 30.17
CA GLN A 17 49.43 -11.46 29.21
C GLN A 17 47.98 -11.97 29.20
N ALA A 18 47.75 -13.28 29.19
CA ALA A 18 46.41 -13.87 29.25
C ALA A 18 45.68 -13.47 30.56
N ILE A 19 46.39 -13.42 31.68
CA ILE A 19 45.83 -12.93 32.96
C ILE A 19 45.46 -11.44 32.85
N ASN A 20 46.32 -10.61 32.28
CA ASN A 20 46.00 -9.19 32.05
C ASN A 20 44.80 -9.00 31.10
N GLN A 21 44.63 -9.85 30.08
CA GLN A 21 43.44 -9.83 29.22
C GLN A 21 42.17 -10.18 30.00
N ARG A 22 42.20 -11.19 30.88
CA ARG A 22 41.07 -11.54 31.76
C ARG A 22 40.73 -10.38 32.72
N ILE A 23 41.73 -9.77 33.34
CA ILE A 23 41.58 -8.58 34.20
C ILE A 23 40.93 -7.41 33.43
N ASN A 24 41.32 -7.18 32.19
CA ASN A 24 40.72 -6.13 31.34
C ASN A 24 39.29 -6.48 30.90
N SER A 25 38.96 -7.77 30.77
CA SER A 25 37.65 -8.24 30.30
C SER A 25 36.59 -8.21 31.41
N ILE A 26 36.99 -8.32 32.68
CA ILE A 26 36.06 -8.25 33.81
C ILE A 26 35.87 -6.78 34.21
N ASN A 27 34.66 -6.26 34.04
CA ASN A 27 34.34 -4.87 34.33
C ASN A 27 34.66 -4.50 35.80
N GLY A 28 35.39 -3.40 36.00
CA GLY A 28 35.75 -2.89 37.32
C GLY A 28 36.76 -3.74 38.12
N PHE A 29 37.32 -4.82 37.56
CA PHE A 29 38.19 -5.75 38.30
C PHE A 29 39.35 -5.05 39.03
N ARG A 30 40.09 -4.18 38.33
CA ARG A 30 41.23 -3.46 38.93
C ARG A 30 40.84 -2.56 40.10
N SER A 31 39.63 -2.02 40.10
CA SER A 31 39.16 -1.13 41.17
C SER A 31 38.73 -1.89 42.44
N LYS A 32 38.41 -3.20 42.32
CA LYS A 32 37.85 -4.01 43.41
C LYS A 32 38.83 -5.06 43.95
N HIS A 33 39.65 -5.61 43.06
CA HIS A 33 40.42 -6.83 43.30
C HIS A 33 41.92 -6.66 43.00
N THR A 34 42.41 -5.44 42.79
CA THR A 34 43.84 -5.16 42.57
C THR A 34 44.29 -4.02 43.46
N TYR A 35 45.37 -4.22 44.21
CA TYR A 35 45.92 -3.20 45.11
C TYR A 35 47.45 -3.15 45.00
N LYS A 36 48.02 -1.97 45.29
CA LYS A 36 49.47 -1.75 45.22
C LYS A 36 50.12 -2.06 46.57
N VAL A 37 51.12 -2.94 46.56
CA VAL A 37 51.95 -3.28 47.72
C VAL A 37 53.38 -2.88 47.40
N LYS A 38 53.87 -1.83 48.07
CA LYS A 38 55.21 -1.26 47.81
C LYS A 38 55.42 -0.97 46.31
N ASN A 39 56.15 -1.84 45.61
CA ASN A 39 56.54 -1.67 44.21
C ASN A 39 55.79 -2.60 43.23
N HIS A 40 54.89 -3.47 43.71
CA HIS A 40 54.15 -4.42 42.86
C HIS A 40 52.63 -4.33 43.07
N LEU A 41 51.88 -4.98 42.17
CA LEU A 41 50.42 -5.11 42.27
C LEU A 41 50.07 -6.53 42.71
N GLU A 42 49.23 -6.64 43.73
CA GLU A 42 48.64 -7.89 44.20
C GLU A 42 47.15 -7.96 43.85
N ILE A 43 46.68 -9.18 43.65
CA ILE A 43 45.27 -9.51 43.43
C ILE A 43 44.78 -10.27 44.66
N ASP A 44 43.59 -9.90 45.14
CA ASP A 44 42.97 -10.51 46.32
C ASP A 44 42.44 -11.93 46.02
N ASN A 45 42.17 -12.70 47.07
CA ASN A 45 41.71 -14.08 46.91
C ASN A 45 40.34 -14.21 46.20
N GLN A 46 39.52 -13.16 46.17
CA GLN A 46 38.27 -13.14 45.40
C GLN A 46 38.55 -12.96 43.90
N GLY A 47 39.37 -11.98 43.52
CA GLY A 47 39.81 -11.76 42.15
C GLY A 47 40.51 -12.98 41.55
N VAL A 48 41.33 -13.69 42.33
CA VAL A 48 41.95 -14.96 41.90
C VAL A 48 40.89 -16.00 41.52
N LYS A 49 39.83 -16.17 42.35
CA LYS A 49 38.72 -17.10 42.06
C LYS A 49 37.94 -16.68 40.80
N MET A 50 37.76 -15.39 40.56
CA MET A 50 37.12 -14.89 39.34
C MET A 50 37.97 -15.17 38.09
N LEU A 51 39.27 -14.91 38.14
CA LEU A 51 40.19 -15.17 37.02
C LEU A 51 40.31 -16.66 36.67
N ALA A 52 40.24 -17.54 37.67
CA ALA A 52 40.21 -18.99 37.49
C ALA A 52 38.90 -19.47 36.83
N ASN A 53 37.74 -18.90 37.22
CA ASN A 53 36.43 -19.29 36.66
C ASN A 53 36.02 -18.52 35.40
N PHE A 54 36.83 -17.57 34.92
CA PHE A 54 36.54 -16.70 33.76
C PHE A 54 36.04 -17.47 32.52
N ASP A 55 36.65 -18.61 32.19
CA ASP A 55 36.26 -19.39 31.01
C ASP A 55 34.89 -20.08 31.16
N LYS A 56 34.45 -20.36 32.39
CA LYS A 56 33.12 -20.91 32.68
C LYS A 56 32.05 -19.83 32.53
N GLN A 57 32.29 -18.66 33.14
CA GLN A 57 31.39 -17.51 33.04
C GLN A 57 31.20 -17.08 31.57
N LYS A 58 32.29 -16.92 30.81
CA LYS A 58 32.25 -16.54 29.38
C LYS A 58 31.54 -17.57 28.49
N ARG A 59 31.49 -18.85 28.90
CA ARG A 59 30.69 -19.89 28.22
C ARG A 59 29.20 -19.75 28.53
N GLN A 60 28.84 -19.47 29.79
CA GLN A 60 27.45 -19.26 30.22
C GLN A 60 26.84 -18.01 29.55
N GLU A 61 27.53 -16.86 29.57
CA GLU A 61 27.09 -15.62 28.90
C GLU A 61 26.78 -15.84 27.41
N ARG A 62 27.60 -16.65 26.72
CA ARG A 62 27.40 -17.02 25.31
C ARG A 62 26.21 -17.96 25.07
N GLN A 63 25.80 -18.74 26.06
CA GLN A 63 24.64 -19.62 25.97
C GLN A 63 23.34 -18.86 26.23
N THR A 64 23.30 -18.01 27.27
CA THR A 64 22.12 -17.18 27.60
C THR A 64 21.75 -16.24 26.46
N ASN A 65 22.73 -15.59 25.83
CA ASN A 65 22.45 -14.69 24.70
C ASN A 65 21.85 -15.40 23.49
N ARG A 66 22.27 -16.64 23.19
CA ARG A 66 21.69 -17.44 22.08
C ARG A 66 20.24 -17.85 22.36
N GLN A 67 19.89 -18.13 23.61
CA GLN A 67 18.52 -18.49 23.99
C GLN A 67 17.59 -17.28 23.83
N ALA A 68 18.01 -16.10 24.31
CA ALA A 68 17.23 -14.86 24.20
C ALA A 68 17.06 -14.34 22.75
N GLU A 69 17.90 -14.79 21.82
CA GLU A 69 17.79 -14.53 20.38
C GLU A 69 16.72 -15.45 19.75
N ASN A 70 16.86 -16.77 19.96
CA ASN A 70 15.94 -17.79 19.40
C ASN A 70 14.47 -17.64 19.85
N ASP A 71 14.21 -17.12 21.05
CA ASP A 71 12.83 -16.96 21.54
C ASP A 71 12.13 -15.69 21.01
N LYS A 72 12.89 -14.73 20.46
CA LYS A 72 12.32 -13.59 19.73
C LYS A 72 11.90 -14.00 18.32
N ASP A 73 12.73 -14.75 17.62
CA ASP A 73 12.50 -15.15 16.23
C ASP A 73 11.22 -16.00 16.09
N LYS A 74 11.02 -16.98 16.99
CA LYS A 74 9.79 -17.80 17.04
C LYS A 74 8.49 -16.99 17.22
N ASN A 75 8.56 -15.88 17.96
CA ASN A 75 7.41 -15.00 18.18
C ASN A 75 7.10 -14.20 16.91
N ILE A 76 8.14 -13.71 16.22
CA ILE A 76 8.02 -13.04 14.93
C ILE A 76 7.39 -13.98 13.89
N ASP A 77 7.86 -15.23 13.77
CA ASP A 77 7.31 -16.23 12.85
C ASP A 77 5.81 -16.49 13.09
N HIS A 78 5.40 -16.67 14.35
CA HIS A 78 4.00 -16.88 14.70
C HIS A 78 3.12 -15.65 14.40
N ILE A 79 3.63 -14.43 14.61
CA ILE A 79 2.92 -13.19 14.25
C ILE A 79 2.78 -13.08 12.73
N LEU A 80 3.83 -13.38 11.97
CA LEU A 80 3.80 -13.35 10.50
C LEU A 80 2.82 -14.39 9.92
N LEU A 81 2.81 -15.61 10.46
CA LEU A 81 1.87 -16.65 10.04
C LEU A 81 0.41 -16.22 10.27
N LYS A 82 0.09 -15.70 11.46
CA LYS A 82 -1.26 -15.19 11.76
C LYS A 82 -1.66 -14.00 10.88
N GLN A 83 -0.71 -13.16 10.48
CA GLN A 83 -0.97 -12.07 9.52
C GLN A 83 -1.23 -12.59 8.11
N LEU A 84 -0.62 -13.71 7.72
CA LEU A 84 -0.87 -14.37 6.44
C LEU A 84 -2.30 -14.93 6.40
N ASP A 85 -2.71 -15.71 7.41
CA ASP A 85 -4.06 -16.26 7.53
C ASP A 85 -5.16 -15.18 7.41
N VAL A 86 -4.97 -14.04 8.09
CA VAL A 86 -5.91 -12.91 8.05
C VAL A 86 -5.96 -12.28 6.65
N LYS A 87 -4.82 -12.18 5.94
CA LYS A 87 -4.78 -11.65 4.57
C LYS A 87 -5.44 -12.61 3.58
N ASP A 88 -5.21 -13.91 3.72
CA ASP A 88 -5.81 -14.93 2.85
C ASP A 88 -7.34 -14.96 3.03
N GLN A 89 -7.84 -14.82 4.25
CA GLN A 89 -9.28 -14.63 4.53
C GLN A 89 -9.84 -13.34 3.89
N GLN A 90 -9.09 -12.22 3.96
CA GLN A 90 -9.50 -10.97 3.30
C GLN A 90 -9.55 -11.11 1.77
N ILE A 91 -8.57 -11.79 1.18
CA ILE A 91 -8.51 -12.07 -0.27
C ILE A 91 -9.70 -12.95 -0.68
N ALA A 92 -9.99 -14.03 0.06
CA ALA A 92 -11.13 -14.91 -0.20
C ALA A 92 -12.47 -14.14 -0.16
N ASN A 93 -12.67 -13.29 0.85
CA ASN A 93 -13.87 -12.46 0.96
C ASN A 93 -14.01 -11.45 -0.20
N LEU A 94 -12.91 -10.82 -0.62
CA LEU A 94 -12.91 -9.89 -1.76
C LEU A 94 -13.18 -10.61 -3.09
N GLN A 95 -12.61 -11.79 -3.29
CA GLN A 95 -12.89 -12.63 -4.47
C GLN A 95 -14.37 -13.03 -4.51
N GLN A 96 -14.94 -13.50 -3.38
CA GLN A 96 -16.36 -13.85 -3.32
C GLN A 96 -17.27 -12.65 -3.61
N ALA A 97 -16.96 -11.47 -3.10
CA ALA A 97 -17.74 -10.25 -3.38
C ALA A 97 -17.66 -9.84 -4.86
N LEU A 98 -16.48 -9.97 -5.48
CA LEU A 98 -16.28 -9.70 -6.91
C LEU A 98 -17.07 -10.70 -7.77
N ASP A 99 -17.01 -11.99 -7.46
CA ASP A 99 -17.77 -13.04 -8.16
C ASP A 99 -19.28 -12.81 -8.06
N GLN A 100 -19.77 -12.36 -6.90
CA GLN A 100 -21.18 -11.97 -6.71
C GLN A 100 -21.55 -10.76 -7.57
N GLN A 101 -20.70 -9.73 -7.60
CA GLN A 101 -20.92 -8.54 -8.44
C GLN A 101 -20.97 -8.89 -9.94
N GLN A 102 -20.07 -9.76 -10.41
CA GLN A 102 -20.06 -10.23 -11.80
C GLN A 102 -21.34 -11.01 -12.15
N LYS A 103 -21.78 -11.93 -11.28
CA LYS A 103 -23.04 -12.67 -11.46
C LYS A 103 -24.26 -11.74 -11.54
N LEU A 104 -24.32 -10.73 -10.68
CA LEU A 104 -25.39 -9.72 -10.70
C LEU A 104 -25.36 -8.91 -12.01
N GLN A 105 -24.19 -8.47 -12.47
CA GLN A 105 -24.05 -7.74 -13.72
C GLN A 105 -24.52 -8.57 -14.93
N ILE A 106 -24.15 -9.86 -15.01
CA ILE A 106 -24.59 -10.78 -16.06
C ILE A 106 -26.12 -10.95 -16.02
N ALA A 107 -26.70 -11.16 -14.83
CA ALA A 107 -28.15 -11.27 -14.66
C ALA A 107 -28.88 -9.99 -15.11
N THR A 108 -28.41 -8.82 -14.68
CA THR A 108 -28.97 -7.52 -15.07
C THR A 108 -28.90 -7.29 -16.58
N VAL A 109 -27.79 -7.62 -17.25
CA VAL A 109 -27.67 -7.49 -18.71
C VAL A 109 -28.61 -8.45 -19.44
N SER A 110 -28.73 -9.69 -18.98
CA SER A 110 -29.65 -10.69 -19.54
C SER A 110 -31.11 -10.28 -19.40
N GLU A 111 -31.52 -9.81 -18.22
CA GLU A 111 -32.88 -9.30 -17.99
C GLU A 111 -33.17 -8.06 -18.84
N ASN A 112 -32.25 -7.10 -18.92
CA ASN A 112 -32.40 -5.94 -19.80
C ASN A 112 -32.56 -6.34 -21.28
N HIS A 113 -31.86 -7.37 -21.74
CA HIS A 113 -32.05 -7.88 -23.11
C HIS A 113 -33.45 -8.48 -23.29
N ARG A 114 -33.92 -9.31 -22.34
CA ARG A 114 -35.29 -9.87 -22.37
C ARG A 114 -36.36 -8.77 -22.35
N LEU A 115 -36.21 -7.75 -21.51
CA LEU A 115 -37.13 -6.62 -21.43
C LEU A 115 -37.14 -5.82 -22.75
N LYS A 116 -35.98 -5.57 -23.38
CA LYS A 116 -35.90 -4.92 -24.70
C LYS A 116 -36.64 -5.72 -25.78
N GLU A 117 -36.48 -7.05 -25.80
CA GLU A 117 -37.21 -7.90 -26.75
C GLU A 117 -38.73 -7.92 -26.48
N HIS A 118 -39.15 -7.89 -25.21
CA HIS A 118 -40.57 -7.78 -24.85
C HIS A 118 -41.16 -6.43 -25.29
N VAL A 119 -40.46 -5.32 -25.03
CA VAL A 119 -40.85 -3.98 -25.50
C VAL A 119 -40.94 -3.94 -27.03
N ARG A 120 -39.93 -4.47 -27.74
CA ARG A 120 -39.94 -4.53 -29.21
C ARG A 120 -41.14 -5.30 -29.76
N LYS A 121 -41.49 -6.45 -29.16
CA LYS A 121 -42.67 -7.23 -29.55
C LYS A 121 -43.98 -6.47 -29.31
N LEU A 122 -44.12 -5.79 -28.17
CA LEU A 122 -45.30 -4.97 -27.88
C LEU A 122 -45.41 -3.77 -28.84
N SER A 123 -44.30 -3.06 -29.11
CA SER A 123 -44.27 -1.96 -30.09
C SER A 123 -44.65 -2.44 -31.50
N GLY A 124 -44.20 -3.63 -31.92
CA GLY A 124 -44.59 -4.22 -33.21
C GLY A 124 -46.06 -4.66 -33.31
N LEU A 125 -46.78 -4.80 -32.19
CA LEU A 125 -48.23 -5.01 -32.14
C LEU A 125 -49.01 -3.69 -32.05
N LEU A 126 -48.34 -2.59 -31.69
CA LEU A 126 -48.91 -1.25 -31.54
C LEU A 126 -48.67 -0.34 -32.75
N GLU A 127 -47.76 -0.72 -33.66
CA GLU A 127 -47.71 -0.19 -35.02
C GLU A 127 -49.08 -0.39 -35.69
N PRO A 128 -49.83 0.69 -36.00
CA PRO A 128 -51.14 0.55 -36.62
C PRO A 128 -50.95 -0.03 -38.03
N SER A 129 -51.80 -0.98 -38.40
CA SER A 129 -51.80 -1.58 -39.75
C SER A 129 -51.90 -0.48 -40.82
N SER A 130 -50.75 -0.14 -41.43
CA SER A 130 -50.59 0.95 -42.38
C SER A 130 -51.05 0.56 -43.80
N ALA A 131 -52.19 -0.12 -43.87
CA ALA A 131 -52.87 -0.53 -45.09
C ALA A 131 -53.98 0.45 -45.53
N THR A 132 -54.04 1.66 -44.95
CA THR A 132 -55.11 2.64 -45.19
C THR A 132 -54.59 4.07 -45.35
N GLN A 133 -53.63 4.29 -46.26
CA GLN A 133 -53.33 5.64 -46.76
C GLN A 133 -52.91 5.66 -48.25
N GLN A 134 -53.63 4.89 -49.07
CA GLN A 134 -53.73 5.20 -50.50
C GLN A 134 -55.07 5.89 -50.76
N GLN A 135 -55.04 7.21 -50.97
CA GLN A 135 -55.78 7.98 -51.99
C GLN A 135 -55.85 9.48 -51.60
N GLN A 136 -55.98 10.32 -52.64
CA GLN A 136 -56.28 11.76 -52.59
C GLN A 136 -55.16 12.72 -52.12
N SER A 137 -54.26 13.07 -53.05
CA SER A 137 -54.23 14.44 -53.59
C SER A 137 -53.24 14.56 -54.77
N ASN A 138 -53.73 14.28 -55.98
CA ASN A 138 -53.15 14.84 -57.21
C ASN A 138 -54.03 16.00 -57.69
N ASP A 139 -53.45 16.84 -58.53
CA ASP A 139 -54.04 17.95 -59.29
C ASP A 139 -54.51 19.17 -58.46
N LYS A 140 -53.69 20.23 -58.45
CA LYS A 140 -53.73 21.23 -59.54
C LYS A 140 -52.55 22.20 -59.45
N ASP A 141 -51.77 22.28 -60.53
CA ASP A 141 -50.96 23.46 -60.84
C ASP A 141 -51.88 24.64 -61.18
N ASP A 142 -51.52 25.87 -60.76
CA ASP A 142 -51.34 26.95 -61.74
C ASP A 142 -50.59 28.20 -61.21
N ALA A 143 -49.82 28.79 -62.13
CA ALA A 143 -49.54 30.21 -62.29
C ALA A 143 -48.94 31.09 -61.14
N LEU A 144 -47.62 31.35 -61.27
CA LEU A 144 -46.97 32.68 -61.44
C LEU A 144 -45.68 32.92 -60.64
N SER A 145 -44.79 33.75 -61.21
CA SER A 145 -43.36 33.84 -60.91
C SER A 145 -42.82 35.28 -61.03
N ASN A 146 -41.77 35.60 -60.27
CA ASN A 146 -41.04 36.90 -60.20
C ASN A 146 -41.87 38.05 -59.58
N ASN A 147 -41.34 39.12 -58.95
CA ASN A 147 -40.01 39.76 -58.84
C ASN A 147 -39.98 40.53 -57.46
N ALA A 148 -38.93 41.13 -56.88
CA ALA A 148 -37.57 41.43 -57.35
C ALA A 148 -36.54 41.53 -56.18
N ASN A 149 -35.27 41.73 -56.57
CA ASN A 149 -34.05 41.87 -55.75
C ASN A 149 -33.98 43.05 -54.75
N THR A 150 -33.10 42.91 -53.74
CA THR A 150 -32.17 43.98 -53.33
C THR A 150 -30.75 43.41 -53.29
N ARG A 151 -29.76 44.19 -53.74
CA ARG A 151 -28.45 43.71 -54.22
C ARG A 151 -27.28 44.07 -53.28
N HIS A 152 -26.22 43.24 -53.35
CA HIS A 152 -24.80 43.60 -53.15
C HIS A 152 -24.39 43.92 -51.68
N SER A 153 -23.16 43.65 -51.22
CA SER A 153 -21.86 43.57 -51.91
C SER A 153 -21.06 42.27 -51.64
N LYS A 154 -20.01 42.06 -52.44
CA LYS A 154 -19.13 40.87 -52.43
C LYS A 154 -17.68 41.34 -52.41
N ASP A 155 -16.88 40.81 -51.48
CA ASP A 155 -15.40 40.75 -51.47
C ASP A 155 -14.95 40.06 -50.17
N LYS A 156 -13.84 39.30 -50.08
CA LYS A 156 -13.03 38.53 -51.04
C LYS A 156 -12.19 37.55 -50.18
N ASN A 157 -11.88 36.35 -50.65
CA ASN A 157 -11.02 35.41 -49.90
C ASN A 157 -9.56 35.87 -49.88
N ASP A 158 -8.83 35.63 -48.79
CA ASP A 158 -7.46 35.10 -48.93
C ASP A 158 -6.93 34.26 -47.73
N LYS A 159 -6.36 33.11 -48.11
CA LYS A 159 -5.30 32.25 -47.51
C LYS A 159 -5.08 32.06 -46.00
N GLN A 160 -5.17 30.77 -45.63
CA GLN A 160 -4.13 29.91 -45.00
C GLN A 160 -3.48 30.26 -43.63
N ASN A 161 -3.80 29.40 -42.66
CA ASN A 161 -2.88 28.59 -41.84
C ASN A 161 -1.59 29.22 -41.28
N GLU A 162 -1.53 29.41 -39.96
CA GLU A 162 -0.28 29.24 -39.21
C GLU A 162 -0.53 28.67 -37.79
N ASN A 163 0.22 27.62 -37.44
CA ASN A 163 0.22 26.99 -36.11
C ASN A 163 0.86 27.90 -35.05
N ARG A 164 0.18 28.14 -33.91
CA ARG A 164 0.87 28.39 -32.62
C ARG A 164 0.20 27.69 -31.44
N VAL A 165 1.05 27.21 -30.55
CA VAL A 165 0.77 26.24 -29.48
C VAL A 165 0.49 26.93 -28.13
N ALA A 166 -0.40 26.31 -27.34
CA ALA A 166 -0.60 26.42 -25.89
C ALA A 166 -0.62 27.80 -25.20
N GLY A 167 -1.76 28.12 -24.57
CA GLY A 167 -1.88 29.17 -23.55
C GLY A 167 -3.01 28.85 -22.58
N TYR A 168 -2.70 28.69 -21.29
CA TYR A 168 -3.67 28.34 -20.25
C TYR A 168 -4.52 29.55 -19.79
N ASN A 169 -5.65 29.22 -19.15
CA ASN A 169 -6.39 29.98 -18.11
C ASN A 169 -7.67 30.75 -18.46
N ASN A 170 -8.52 30.81 -17.42
CA ASN A 170 -9.66 31.72 -17.20
C ASN A 170 -10.97 31.48 -17.96
N ARG A 171 -11.75 30.49 -17.49
CA ARG A 171 -13.22 30.57 -17.50
C ARG A 171 -13.77 30.64 -16.08
N GLN A 172 -13.98 31.85 -15.57
CA GLN A 172 -14.86 32.10 -14.44
C GLN A 172 -16.23 32.63 -14.92
N LYS A 173 -17.27 32.38 -14.11
CA LYS A 173 -18.66 32.89 -14.23
C LYS A 173 -19.50 32.17 -15.33
N LYS A 174 -20.77 31.82 -15.12
CA LYS A 174 -21.73 32.13 -14.03
C LYS A 174 -22.49 30.87 -13.56
N VAL A 175 -22.94 30.90 -12.30
CA VAL A 175 -23.84 29.91 -11.68
C VAL A 175 -25.28 30.20 -12.12
N SER A 176 -26.00 29.18 -12.61
CA SER A 176 -27.47 29.12 -12.51
C SER A 176 -27.83 28.22 -11.33
N LYS A 177 -28.65 28.71 -10.41
CA LYS A 177 -29.14 27.94 -9.25
C LYS A 177 -30.35 27.13 -9.68
N ASN A 178 -30.38 25.84 -9.37
CA ASN A 178 -31.64 25.11 -9.24
C ASN A 178 -31.66 24.35 -7.90
N LYS A 179 -32.82 24.30 -7.24
CA LYS A 179 -32.97 23.89 -5.83
C LYS A 179 -34.18 22.97 -5.65
N VAL A 180 -33.98 21.66 -5.79
CA VAL A 180 -34.90 20.58 -5.35
C VAL A 180 -33.99 19.37 -5.04
N ASN A 181 -33.64 19.07 -3.79
CA ASN A 181 -34.35 18.39 -2.70
C ASN A 181 -34.22 16.85 -2.72
N ASN A 182 -34.24 16.26 -1.50
CA ASN A 182 -34.30 14.83 -1.15
C ASN A 182 -33.07 13.95 -1.42
N SER A 183 -32.23 13.91 -0.38
CA SER A 183 -31.54 12.73 0.12
C SER A 183 -32.26 11.39 -0.14
N TRP A 184 -31.62 10.49 -0.90
CA TRP A 184 -32.10 9.11 -1.14
C TRP A 184 -31.00 8.03 -1.01
N TRP A 185 -29.84 8.34 -0.41
CA TRP A 185 -28.76 7.37 -0.21
C TRP A 185 -28.15 7.45 1.19
N ARG A 186 -28.90 6.93 2.18
CA ARG A 186 -28.47 6.76 3.57
C ARG A 186 -28.81 5.35 4.11
N PHE A 187 -28.56 4.32 3.28
CA PHE A 187 -28.53 2.92 3.70
C PHE A 187 -27.50 2.11 2.89
N TRP A 188 -26.22 2.29 3.27
CA TRP A 188 -25.22 1.22 3.36
C TRP A 188 -24.16 1.67 4.37
#